data_AF-A0A7X6B0F3-F1
#
_entry.id   AF-A0A7X6B0F3-F1
#
_cell.length_a   1.000
_cell.length_b   1.000
_cell.length_c   1.000
_cell.angle_alpha   90.00
_cell.angle_beta   90.00
_cell.angle_gamma   90.00
#
_symmetry.space_group_name_H-M   'P 1'
#
loop_
_entity.id
_entity.type
_entity.pdbx_description
1 polymer ?
#
loop_
_entity_poly.entity_id
_entity_poly.type
_entity_poly.pdbx_seq_one_letter_code
_entity_poly.pdbx_strand_id
1 'polypeptide(L)'
;MVAASVYGVVQLLVLSSPTRSVRMSTALLAIAVGVYGAGVAAGLLELAYTRGVAEATGKSLAEVVKTASYAVDPVIEELMKLAPLLLVAGNVRIRRQWGLTDYVVLGAALGAGFGLLEALARYGLDADRALTVRPTGRMRMPRSRLMKTSRT
;
A
#
# COMPACT_ATOMS: atom_id res chain seq x y z
N MET A 1 0.67 -9.89 -4.68
CA MET A 1 1.67 -8.99 -4.07
C MET A 1 1.83 -9.26 -2.57
N VAL A 2 0.76 -9.26 -1.77
CA VAL A 2 0.80 -9.54 -0.32
C VAL A 2 1.59 -10.81 0.06
N ALA A 3 1.30 -11.95 -0.57
CA ALA A 3 2.01 -13.20 -0.27
C ALA A 3 3.52 -13.09 -0.52
N ALA A 4 3.94 -12.35 -1.56
CA ALA A 4 5.35 -12.11 -1.87
C ALA A 4 6.00 -11.19 -0.82
N SER A 5 5.30 -10.15 -0.36
CA SER A 5 5.79 -9.25 0.70
C SER A 5 5.98 -9.98 2.03
N VAL A 6 4.99 -10.80 2.43
CA VAL A 6 5.09 -11.63 3.65
C VAL A 6 6.21 -12.66 3.52
N TYR A 7 6.32 -13.31 2.35
CA TYR A 7 7.40 -14.25 2.08
C TYR A 7 8.79 -13.58 2.14
N GLY A 8 8.95 -12.38 1.60
CA GLY A 8 10.19 -11.60 1.69
C GLY A 8 10.57 -11.26 3.13
N VAL A 9 9.60 -10.90 3.98
CA VAL A 9 9.86 -10.68 5.41
C VAL A 9 10.29 -11.97 6.12
N VAL A 10 9.66 -13.10 5.80
CA VAL A 10 10.08 -14.41 6.34
C VAL A 10 11.49 -14.77 5.90
N GLN A 11 11.83 -14.56 4.62
CA GLN A 11 13.19 -14.77 4.12
C GLN A 11 14.20 -13.88 4.85
N LEU A 12 13.90 -12.60 5.05
CA LEU A 12 14.76 -11.69 5.80
C LEU A 12 14.94 -12.15 7.25
N LEU A 13 13.90 -12.65 7.92
CA LEU A 13 14.00 -13.19 9.29
C LEU A 13 14.85 -14.45 9.39
N VAL A 14 14.83 -15.29 8.35
CA VAL A 14 15.69 -16.48 8.25
C VAL A 14 17.14 -16.05 7.99
N LEU A 15 17.38 -15.18 7.00
CA LEU A 15 18.72 -14.71 6.62
C LEU A 15 19.40 -13.91 7.73
N SER A 16 18.63 -13.12 8.48
CA SER A 16 19.12 -12.31 9.59
C SER A 16 19.21 -13.06 10.92
N SER A 17 18.82 -14.35 10.97
CA SER A 17 18.81 -15.13 12.21
C SER A 17 20.11 -15.11 13.04
N PRO A 18 21.34 -15.09 12.46
CA PRO A 18 22.56 -15.04 13.28
C PRO A 18 22.87 -13.65 13.86
N THR A 19 22.26 -12.57 13.33
CA THR A 19 22.65 -11.19 13.67
C THR A 19 21.50 -10.33 14.21
N ARG A 20 20.24 -10.77 14.06
CA ARG A 20 19.09 -10.05 14.58
C ARG A 20 18.94 -10.26 16.09
N SER A 21 18.59 -9.17 16.77
CA SER A 21 18.16 -9.17 18.17
C SER A 21 16.64 -9.08 18.29
N VAL A 22 15.96 -8.59 17.26
CA VAL A 22 14.50 -8.46 17.23
C VAL A 22 13.81 -9.82 17.16
N ARG A 23 12.73 -9.97 17.95
CA ARG A 23 11.92 -11.20 17.99
C ARG A 23 10.95 -11.25 16.82
N MET A 24 10.48 -12.46 16.49
CA MET A 24 9.40 -12.65 15.51
C MET A 24 8.14 -11.85 15.88
N SER A 25 7.77 -11.82 17.17
CA SER A 25 6.64 -11.03 17.64
C SER A 25 6.80 -9.52 17.38
N THR A 26 8.03 -9.00 17.46
CA THR A 26 8.32 -7.59 17.13
C THR A 26 8.19 -7.32 15.64
N ALA A 27 8.61 -8.27 14.78
CA ALA A 27 8.40 -8.17 13.34
C ALA A 27 6.91 -8.24 12.97
N LEU A 28 6.13 -9.13 13.60
CA LEU A 28 4.67 -9.19 13.40
C LEU A 28 3.96 -7.91 13.86
N LEU A 29 4.40 -7.34 15.00
CA LEU A 29 3.93 -6.03 15.45
C LEU A 29 4.27 -4.93 14.43
N ALA A 30 5.48 -4.95 13.86
CA ALA A 30 5.87 -4.00 12.82
C ALA A 30 4.98 -4.10 11.57
N ILE A 31 4.55 -5.31 11.16
CA ILE A 31 3.53 -5.48 10.11
C ILE A 31 2.23 -4.79 10.52
N ALA A 32 1.74 -5.03 11.75
CA ALA A 32 0.50 -4.41 12.22
C ALA A 32 0.60 -2.88 12.28
N VAL A 33 1.75 -2.33 12.71
CA VAL A 33 2.03 -0.89 12.68
C VAL A 33 2.08 -0.36 11.24
N GLY A 34 2.59 -1.15 10.30
CA GLY A 34 2.57 -0.81 8.87
C GLY A 34 1.15 -0.65 8.33
N VAL A 35 0.26 -1.59 8.68
CA VAL A 35 -1.16 -1.55 8.28
C VAL A 35 -1.89 -0.39 8.97
N TYR A 36 -1.97 -0.43 10.30
CA TYR A 36 -2.87 0.44 11.07
C TYR A 36 -2.27 1.79 11.46
N GLY A 37 -0.94 1.89 11.49
CA GLY A 37 -0.22 3.14 11.77
C GLY A 37 0.13 3.86 10.49
N ALA A 38 1.22 3.44 9.85
CA ALA A 38 1.79 4.12 8.68
C ALA A 38 0.79 4.19 7.50
N GLY A 39 0.13 3.08 7.18
CA GLY A 39 -0.84 3.00 6.08
C GLY A 39 -2.04 3.91 6.28
N VAL A 40 -2.69 3.85 7.44
CA VAL A 40 -3.85 4.72 7.74
C VAL A 40 -3.43 6.19 7.79
N ALA A 41 -2.30 6.51 8.41
CA ALA A 41 -1.78 7.87 8.46
C ALA A 41 -1.49 8.45 7.07
N ALA A 42 -0.85 7.66 6.18
CA ALA A 42 -0.61 8.07 4.80
C ALA A 42 -1.91 8.33 4.05
N GLY A 43 -2.87 7.39 4.10
CA GLY A 43 -4.15 7.57 3.41
C GLY A 43 -4.95 8.78 3.91
N LEU A 44 -4.90 9.08 5.20
CA LEU A 44 -5.52 10.29 5.75
C LEU A 44 -4.79 11.57 5.31
N LEU A 45 -3.46 11.54 5.25
CA LEU A 45 -2.66 12.68 4.83
C LEU A 45 -2.82 12.97 3.32
N GLU A 46 -2.84 11.94 2.48
CA GLU A 46 -3.13 12.03 1.05
C GLU A 46 -4.54 12.56 0.80
N LEU A 47 -5.53 12.09 1.56
CA LEU A 47 -6.90 12.59 1.49
C LEU A 47 -6.98 14.08 1.88
N ALA A 48 -6.33 14.47 2.98
CA ALA A 48 -6.29 15.85 3.43
C ALA A 48 -5.58 16.76 2.41
N TYR A 49 -4.44 16.29 1.87
CA TYR A 49 -3.65 17.01 0.88
C TYR A 49 -4.46 17.24 -0.41
N THR A 50 -5.00 16.17 -0.99
CA THR A 50 -5.73 16.25 -2.27
C THR A 50 -6.99 17.11 -2.16
N ARG A 51 -7.73 17.03 -1.05
CA ARG A 51 -8.90 17.90 -0.81
C ARG A 51 -8.49 19.36 -0.61
N GLY A 52 -7.49 19.62 0.23
CA GLY A 52 -7.02 20.98 0.49
C GLY A 52 -6.48 21.67 -0.77
N VAL A 53 -5.72 20.95 -1.60
CA VAL A 53 -5.21 21.48 -2.86
C VAL A 53 -6.33 21.70 -3.88
N ALA A 54 -7.31 20.79 -3.97
CA ALA A 54 -8.46 20.98 -4.85
C ALA A 54 -9.27 22.23 -4.46
N GLU A 55 -9.54 22.42 -3.17
CA GLU A 55 -10.24 23.60 -2.66
C GLU A 55 -9.45 24.89 -2.92
N ALA A 56 -8.15 24.90 -2.63
CA ALA A 56 -7.31 26.09 -2.79
C ALA A 56 -7.07 26.49 -4.26
N THR A 57 -7.07 25.53 -5.19
CA THR A 57 -6.76 25.77 -6.61
C THR A 57 -8.00 25.83 -7.51
N GLY A 58 -9.18 25.45 -6.99
CA GLY A 58 -10.41 25.32 -7.78
C GLY A 58 -10.39 24.20 -8.82
N LYS A 59 -9.35 23.35 -8.82
CA LYS A 59 -9.22 22.22 -9.74
C LYS A 59 -10.16 21.08 -9.35
N SER A 60 -10.51 20.25 -10.33
CA SER A 60 -11.26 19.03 -10.03
C SER A 60 -10.42 18.08 -9.15
N LEU A 61 -11.07 17.41 -8.19
CA LEU A 61 -10.39 16.46 -7.30
C LEU A 61 -9.66 15.36 -8.10
N ALA A 62 -10.26 14.90 -9.22
CA ALA A 62 -9.66 13.88 -10.07
C ALA A 62 -8.33 14.34 -10.71
N GLU A 63 -8.23 15.61 -11.10
CA GLU A 63 -6.98 16.18 -11.64
C GLU A 63 -5.90 16.28 -10.56
N VAL A 64 -6.27 16.72 -9.36
CA VAL A 64 -5.34 16.82 -8.22
C VAL A 64 -4.85 15.45 -7.81
N VAL A 65 -5.74 14.47 -7.63
CA VAL A 65 -5.39 13.08 -7.30
C VAL A 65 -4.47 12.48 -8.35
N LYS A 66 -4.75 12.69 -9.64
CA LYS A 66 -3.89 12.19 -10.73
C LYS A 66 -2.47 12.76 -10.65
N THR A 67 -2.32 14.01 -10.22
CA THR A 67 -1.02 14.67 -10.10
C THR A 67 -0.30 14.25 -8.82
N ALA A 68 -1.03 14.20 -7.71
CA ALA A 68 -0.51 13.80 -6.41
C ALA A 68 0.02 12.35 -6.44
N SER A 69 -0.65 11.45 -7.15
CA SER A 69 -0.30 10.02 -7.17
C SER A 69 1.10 9.68 -7.68
N TYR A 70 1.71 10.54 -8.50
CA TYR A 70 3.09 10.33 -8.96
C TYR A 70 4.10 11.32 -8.38
N ALA A 71 3.64 12.40 -7.73
CA ALA A 71 4.51 13.48 -7.26
C ALA A 71 4.60 13.57 -5.74
N VAL A 72 3.50 13.33 -5.03
CA VAL A 72 3.34 13.63 -3.60
C VAL A 72 3.07 12.36 -2.81
N ASP A 73 2.15 11.52 -3.28
CA ASP A 73 1.77 10.28 -2.60
C ASP A 73 3.02 9.41 -2.32
N PRO A 74 3.94 9.16 -3.28
CA PRO A 74 5.16 8.38 -2.98
C PRO A 74 6.02 8.96 -1.86
N VAL A 75 6.08 10.29 -1.73
CA VAL A 75 6.84 10.94 -0.66
C VAL A 75 6.13 10.78 0.68
N ILE A 76 4.81 10.99 0.71
CA ILE A 76 3.99 10.77 1.91
C ILE A 76 4.14 9.33 2.40
N GLU A 77 4.01 8.36 1.50
CA GLU A 77 4.14 6.95 1.83
C GLU A 77 5.49 6.64 2.50
N GLU A 78 6.60 7.06 1.89
CA GLU A 78 7.93 6.79 2.41
C GLU A 78 8.17 7.49 3.76
N LEU A 79 7.70 8.73 3.92
CA LEU A 79 7.79 9.44 5.21
C LEU A 79 7.00 8.72 6.30
N MET A 80 5.78 8.27 6.00
CA MET A 80 4.94 7.57 6.98
C MET A 80 5.46 6.18 7.32
N LYS A 81 6.11 5.48 6.38
CA LYS A 81 6.81 4.21 6.65
C LYS A 81 8.05 4.41 7.52
N LEU A 82 8.81 5.47 7.28
CA LEU A 82 10.04 5.77 8.03
C LEU A 82 9.78 6.33 9.44
N ALA A 83 8.71 7.10 9.63
CA ALA A 83 8.37 7.73 10.91
C ALA A 83 8.41 6.76 12.11
N PRO A 84 7.74 5.59 12.11
CA PRO A 84 7.82 4.65 13.23
C PRO A 84 9.24 4.11 13.46
N LEU A 85 10.05 3.91 12.42
CA LEU A 85 11.46 3.50 12.58
C LEU A 85 12.30 4.60 13.24
N LEU A 86 12.08 5.85 12.88
CA LEU A 86 12.79 7.00 13.47
C LEU A 86 12.41 7.22 14.93
N LEU A 87 11.11 7.09 15.26
CA LEU A 87 10.63 7.15 16.64
C LEU A 87 11.23 6.05 17.51
N VAL A 88 11.30 4.84 16.95
CA VAL A 88 11.98 3.71 17.59
C VAL A 88 13.46 3.98 17.71
N ALA A 89 14.14 4.48 16.67
CA ALA A 89 15.58 4.76 16.73
C ALA A 89 15.95 5.80 17.78
N GLY A 90 15.13 6.84 17.93
CA GLY A 90 15.30 7.86 18.97
C GLY A 90 15.12 7.30 20.38
N ASN A 91 14.14 6.41 20.59
CA ASN A 91 13.84 5.83 21.90
C ASN A 91 14.72 4.63 22.29
N VAL A 92 15.06 3.79 21.32
CA VAL A 92 15.81 2.54 21.52
C VAL A 92 17.27 2.86 21.81
N ARG A 93 17.86 3.88 21.17
CA ARG A 93 19.23 4.33 21.47
C ARG A 93 19.46 4.65 22.97
N ILE A 94 18.39 4.94 23.71
CA ILE A 94 18.41 5.26 25.15
C ILE A 94 18.27 3.98 26.02
N ARG A 95 17.71 2.88 25.51
CA ARG A 95 17.28 1.71 26.31
C ARG A 95 17.82 0.35 25.86
N ARG A 96 18.16 0.15 24.57
CA ARG A 96 18.71 -1.10 23.97
C ARG A 96 19.52 -0.79 22.70
N GLN A 97 20.59 -1.51 22.42
CA GLN A 97 21.32 -1.36 21.15
C GLN A 97 20.74 -2.31 20.08
N TRP A 98 19.87 -1.81 19.21
CA TRP A 98 19.47 -2.52 17.98
C TRP A 98 20.46 -2.24 16.86
N GLY A 99 20.86 -3.29 16.15
CA GLY A 99 21.80 -3.21 15.04
C GLY A 99 21.11 -2.81 13.73
N LEU A 100 21.89 -2.52 12.69
CA LEU A 100 21.36 -2.21 11.35
C LEU A 100 20.42 -3.31 10.84
N THR A 101 20.77 -4.58 11.08
CA THR A 101 19.94 -5.74 10.72
C THR A 101 18.54 -5.66 11.30
N ASP A 102 18.41 -5.22 12.56
CA ASP A 102 17.10 -5.09 13.22
C ASP A 102 16.23 -4.06 12.51
N TYR A 103 16.81 -2.91 12.14
CA TYR A 103 16.09 -1.87 11.39
C TYR A 103 15.69 -2.32 9.99
N VAL A 104 16.53 -3.11 9.30
CA VAL A 104 16.18 -3.68 7.98
C VAL A 104 14.99 -4.63 8.10
N VAL A 105 15.01 -5.54 9.09
CA VAL A 105 13.90 -6.48 9.32
C VAL A 105 12.62 -5.74 9.68
N LEU A 106 12.69 -4.75 10.58
CA LEU A 106 11.52 -3.98 10.99
C LEU A 106 11.00 -3.08 9.87
N GLY A 107 11.87 -2.48 9.06
CA GLY A 107 11.49 -1.66 7.92
C GLY A 107 10.81 -2.49 6.82
N ALA A 108 11.34 -3.67 6.52
CA ALA A 108 10.68 -4.60 5.59
C ALA A 108 9.31 -5.05 6.11
N ALA A 109 9.20 -5.34 7.40
CA ALA A 109 7.93 -5.71 8.03
C ALA A 109 6.90 -4.57 7.98
N LEU A 110 7.31 -3.34 8.30
CA LEU A 110 6.47 -2.14 8.18
C LEU A 110 6.00 -1.92 6.74
N GLY A 111 6.92 -1.96 5.77
CA GLY A 111 6.60 -1.81 4.36
C GLY A 111 5.66 -2.91 3.84
N ALA A 112 5.83 -4.15 4.31
CA ALA A 112 4.92 -5.24 3.98
C ALA A 112 3.50 -5.02 4.53
N GLY A 113 3.39 -4.51 5.76
CA GLY A 113 2.10 -4.13 6.35
C GLY A 113 1.45 -2.97 5.61
N PHE A 114 2.21 -1.93 5.28
CA PHE A 114 1.74 -0.81 4.46
C PHE A 114 1.19 -1.29 3.12
N GLY A 115 1.99 -2.08 2.39
CA GLY A 115 1.60 -2.61 1.08
C GLY A 115 0.40 -3.56 1.13
N LEU A 116 0.12 -4.19 2.28
CA LEU A 116 -1.11 -4.95 2.50
C LEU A 116 -2.34 -4.04 2.53
N LEU A 117 -2.30 -2.94 3.31
CA LEU A 117 -3.39 -1.97 3.32
C LEU A 117 -3.60 -1.37 1.93
N GLU A 118 -2.52 -1.00 1.26
CA GLU A 118 -2.58 -0.41 -0.07
C GLU A 118 -3.22 -1.38 -1.09
N ALA A 119 -2.83 -2.66 -1.07
CA ALA A 119 -3.43 -3.67 -1.93
C ALA A 119 -4.93 -3.86 -1.63
N LEU A 120 -5.34 -3.81 -0.36
CA LEU A 120 -6.74 -3.87 0.04
C LEU A 120 -7.53 -2.65 -0.45
N ALA A 121 -6.97 -1.45 -0.32
CA ALA A 121 -7.59 -0.22 -0.79
C ALA A 121 -7.76 -0.24 -2.31
N ARG A 122 -6.72 -0.63 -3.06
CA ARG A 122 -6.79 -0.79 -4.52
C ARG A 122 -7.85 -1.81 -4.93
N TYR A 123 -7.90 -2.96 -4.27
CA TYR A 123 -8.93 -3.97 -4.52
C TYR A 123 -10.36 -3.43 -4.28
N GLY A 124 -10.56 -2.66 -3.20
CA GLY A 124 -11.84 -2.01 -2.93
C GLY A 124 -12.25 -1.02 -4.03
N LEU A 125 -11.33 -0.19 -4.50
CA LEU A 125 -11.58 0.76 -5.59
C LEU A 125 -11.88 0.09 -6.94
N ASP A 126 -11.17 -1.01 -7.26
CA ASP A 126 -11.41 -1.76 -8.49
C ASP A 126 -12.77 -2.49 -8.45
N ALA A 127 -13.17 -3.01 -7.28
CA ALA A 127 -14.48 -3.61 -7.08
C ALA A 127 -15.62 -2.58 -7.27
N ASP A 128 -15.46 -1.36 -6.74
CA ASP A 128 -16.43 -0.28 -6.91
C ASP A 128 -16.60 0.11 -8.39
N ARG A 129 -15.49 0.27 -9.13
CA ARG A 129 -15.50 0.53 -10.57
C ARG A 129 -16.22 -0.56 -11.37
N ALA A 130 -16.05 -1.83 -11.00
CA ALA A 130 -16.72 -2.94 -11.68
C ALA A 130 -18.25 -2.91 -11.51
N LEU A 131 -18.74 -2.43 -10.36
CA LEU A 131 -20.18 -2.25 -10.11
C LEU A 131 -20.76 -1.08 -10.89
N THR A 132 -20.02 0.02 -11.06
CA THR A 132 -20.48 1.18 -11.84
C THR A 132 -20.52 0.91 -13.35
N VAL A 133 -19.65 0.03 -13.86
CA VAL A 133 -19.56 -0.36 -15.29
C VAL A 133 -20.59 -1.43 -15.69
N ARG A 134 -21.68 -1.61 -14.93
CA ARG A 134 -22.79 -2.50 -15.32
C ARG A 134 -23.98 -1.70 -15.89
N PRO A 135 -23.92 -1.17 -17.13
CA PRO A 135 -25.11 -0.72 -17.83
C PRO A 135 -25.86 -1.94 -18.40
N THR A 136 -27.12 -2.07 -18.01
CA THR A 136 -28.21 -2.60 -18.86
C THR A 136 -27.86 -3.74 -19.83
N GLY A 137 -27.91 -4.98 -19.31
CA GLY A 137 -28.55 -6.13 -19.98
C GLY A 137 -28.39 -6.34 -21.49
N ARG A 138 -27.24 -6.06 -22.11
CA ARG A 138 -26.93 -6.58 -23.46
C ARG A 138 -25.49 -7.06 -23.52
N MET A 139 -25.35 -8.39 -23.45
CA MET A 139 -24.20 -9.08 -24.03
C MET A 139 -24.08 -8.63 -25.48
N ARG A 140 -23.12 -7.75 -25.78
CA ARG A 140 -22.70 -7.48 -27.16
C ARG A 140 -21.94 -8.72 -27.63
N MET A 141 -22.67 -9.68 -28.16
CA MET A 141 -22.11 -10.73 -29.00
C MET A 141 -21.35 -10.06 -30.17
N PRO A 142 -20.09 -10.42 -30.46
CA PRO A 142 -19.41 -9.93 -31.65
C PRO A 142 -20.20 -10.35 -32.90
N ARG A 143 -20.54 -9.37 -33.74
CA ARG A 143 -21.33 -9.54 -34.98
C ARG A 143 -20.69 -10.44 -36.05
N SER A 144 -19.51 -11.01 -35.80
CA SER A 144 -18.82 -11.91 -36.74
C SER A 144 -19.37 -13.34 -36.80
N ARG A 145 -20.36 -13.71 -35.97
CA ARG A 145 -20.98 -15.05 -35.98
C ARG A 145 -22.42 -15.13 -36.48
N LEU A 146 -22.98 -14.06 -37.03
CA LEU A 146 -24.38 -14.05 -37.51
C LEU A 146 -24.52 -14.14 -39.04
N MET A 147 -23.44 -14.44 -39.76
CA MET A 147 -23.48 -14.53 -41.21
C MET A 147 -22.81 -15.82 -41.70
N LYS A 148 -23.39 -16.98 -41.34
CA LYS A 148 -23.01 -18.26 -41.96
C LYS A 148 -24.07 -19.35 -41.88
N THR A 149 -25.35 -19.03 -42.09
CA THR A 149 -26.40 -20.06 -42.34
C THR A 149 -27.52 -19.48 -43.19
N SER A 150 -27.26 -19.29 -44.48
CA SER A 150 -28.29 -19.24 -45.54
C SER A 150 -27.58 -19.30 -46.89
N ARG A 151 -27.20 -20.51 -47.30
CA ARG A 151 -27.02 -20.92 -48.70
C ARG A 151 -27.13 -22.44 -48.73
N THR A 152 -28.33 -22.90 -49.07
CA THR A 152 -28.71 -23.97 -50.03
C THR A 152 -30.12 -24.38 -49.68
#